data_AF-A0A2N2RDC5-F1
#
_entry.id   AF-A0A2N2RDC5-F1
#
_cell.length_a   1.000
_cell.length_b   1.000
_cell.length_c   1.000
_cell.angle_alpha   90.00
_cell.angle_beta   90.00
_cell.angle_gamma   90.00
#
_symmetry.space_group_name_H-M   'P 1'
#
loop_
_entity.id
_entity.type
_entity.pdbx_description
1 polymer ?
#
loop_
_entity_poly.entity_id
_entity_poly.type
_entity_poly.pdbx_seq_one_letter_code
_entity_poly.pdbx_strand_id
1 'polypeptide(L)'
;MPFATVNQIRIHYEIEGDADAPVLMLCNSLGTTLEMWAPQMSSLLTQFRVLRYDVRGHGQSDVPPGPYTIEQLGRDALALLDHLQLPRVDFCGLSMGGMTGMWLGTHHPERLRRLVLCNTAAQLGTPELWNGRLAVLARDGMAGLTPSVLDRWFTARFQRRAPHAMAQVRAMLLGTPPEGYAANAIAIREMDQREAIGRIDLPTLVIAGRHDGSTPPELGRDIAQRIRGARYVELDAAHLSNWEQSGAFTVALMDFLNGGGLPEAARFETGLMTRRAVLGDAYVDQALKRRTDFNREFQDMVTRHAWGEVWNRPGLDRHTRSLITVAMLVALNRNDELRLHLRGSLNNGVTPDELRELLMHAAIYCGVPAAVSSFHLAADILAAEGLLDPPAA
;
A
#
# COMPACT_ATOMS: atom_id res chain seq x y z
N MET A 1 13.03 -20.89 -10.10
CA MET A 1 12.50 -19.55 -10.43
C MET A 1 12.31 -19.47 -11.93
N PRO A 2 11.14 -19.04 -12.41
CA PRO A 2 10.81 -19.14 -13.83
C PRO A 2 11.45 -18.02 -14.65
N PHE A 3 11.78 -18.35 -15.90
CA PHE A 3 12.27 -17.43 -16.90
C PHE A 3 11.35 -17.47 -18.12
N ALA A 4 11.06 -16.32 -18.70
CA ALA A 4 10.37 -16.21 -19.98
C ALA A 4 11.36 -15.72 -21.04
N THR A 5 11.40 -16.36 -22.21
CA THR A 5 12.13 -15.81 -23.36
C THR A 5 11.17 -15.00 -24.21
N VAL A 6 11.26 -13.68 -24.11
CA VAL A 6 10.36 -12.72 -24.76
C VAL A 6 11.20 -11.62 -25.41
N ASN A 7 10.79 -11.12 -26.58
CA ASN A 7 11.56 -10.08 -27.31
C ASN A 7 13.07 -10.41 -27.45
N GLN A 8 13.41 -11.69 -27.67
CA GLN A 8 14.78 -12.20 -27.79
C GLN A 8 15.65 -12.01 -26.54
N ILE A 9 15.05 -11.79 -25.38
CA ILE A 9 15.73 -11.73 -24.09
C ILE A 9 15.10 -12.68 -23.09
N ARG A 10 15.89 -13.21 -22.17
CA ARG A 10 15.39 -13.98 -21.05
C ARG A 10 15.09 -13.05 -19.88
N ILE A 11 13.82 -13.00 -19.48
CA ILE A 11 13.33 -12.24 -18.33
C ILE A 11 13.09 -13.18 -17.17
N HIS A 12 13.72 -12.90 -16.03
CA HIS A 12 13.42 -13.54 -14.75
C HIS A 12 12.12 -12.94 -14.17
N TYR A 13 11.20 -13.80 -13.74
CA TYR A 13 9.94 -13.36 -13.14
C TYR A 13 9.49 -14.28 -12.03
N GLU A 14 8.55 -13.80 -11.23
CA GLU A 14 7.83 -14.55 -10.20
C GLU A 14 6.34 -14.21 -10.30
N ILE A 15 5.49 -15.22 -10.20
CA ILE A 15 4.04 -15.02 -10.07
C ILE A 15 3.52 -15.84 -8.91
N GLU A 16 2.88 -15.16 -7.96
CA GLU A 16 2.46 -15.74 -6.68
C GLU A 16 1.05 -15.28 -6.32
N GLY A 17 0.39 -16.00 -5.42
CA GLY A 17 -0.98 -15.74 -4.99
C GLY A 17 -2.00 -16.65 -5.67
N ASP A 18 -3.27 -16.46 -5.31
CA ASP A 18 -4.38 -17.24 -5.84
C ASP A 18 -4.46 -17.12 -7.38
N ALA A 19 -4.62 -18.24 -8.08
CA ALA A 19 -4.67 -18.28 -9.54
C ALA A 19 -5.89 -17.51 -10.10
N ASP A 20 -6.98 -17.45 -9.33
CA ASP A 20 -8.25 -16.81 -9.70
C ASP A 20 -8.33 -15.33 -9.26
N ALA A 21 -7.35 -14.86 -8.47
CA ALA A 21 -7.30 -13.47 -8.04
C ALA A 21 -6.94 -12.52 -9.20
N PRO A 22 -7.38 -11.24 -9.16
CA PRO A 22 -6.96 -10.23 -10.13
C PRO A 22 -5.43 -10.09 -10.12
N VAL A 23 -4.85 -9.96 -11.32
CA VAL A 23 -3.40 -9.87 -11.45
C VAL A 23 -2.91 -8.44 -11.25
N LEU A 24 -1.91 -8.28 -10.38
CA LEU A 24 -1.15 -7.05 -10.20
C LEU A 24 0.28 -7.26 -10.72
N MET A 25 0.66 -6.52 -11.76
CA MET A 25 2.04 -6.49 -12.25
C MET A 25 2.83 -5.38 -11.56
N LEU A 26 3.99 -5.73 -11.00
CA LEU A 26 4.91 -4.80 -10.35
C LEU A 26 6.16 -4.56 -11.21
N CYS A 27 6.52 -3.30 -11.42
CA CYS A 27 7.66 -2.90 -12.26
C CYS A 27 8.68 -2.05 -11.49
N ASN A 28 9.94 -2.48 -11.53
CA ASN A 28 10.98 -2.05 -10.60
C ASN A 28 11.59 -0.67 -10.91
N SER A 29 12.33 -0.14 -9.94
CA SER A 29 13.20 1.02 -10.09
C SER A 29 14.52 0.66 -10.78
N LEU A 30 15.22 1.65 -11.33
CA LEU A 30 16.58 1.49 -11.85
C LEU A 30 17.53 1.04 -10.71
N GLY A 31 18.34 0.02 -10.95
CA GLY A 31 19.30 -0.50 -9.97
C GLY A 31 18.65 -1.33 -8.86
N THR A 32 17.48 -1.91 -9.13
CA THR A 32 16.80 -2.82 -8.20
C THR A 32 16.34 -4.09 -8.90
N THR A 33 16.06 -5.12 -8.12
CA THR A 33 15.51 -6.39 -8.56
C THR A 33 14.07 -6.56 -8.06
N LEU A 34 13.38 -7.63 -8.47
CA LEU A 34 11.99 -7.89 -8.09
C LEU A 34 11.75 -8.00 -6.57
N GLU A 35 12.80 -8.22 -5.79
CA GLU A 35 12.78 -8.25 -4.32
C GLU A 35 12.55 -6.87 -3.71
N MET A 36 12.64 -5.78 -4.49
CA MET A 36 12.29 -4.44 -4.01
C MET A 36 10.82 -4.32 -3.57
N TRP A 37 9.98 -5.29 -3.93
CA TRP A 37 8.56 -5.34 -3.55
C TRP A 37 8.30 -6.22 -2.33
N ALA A 38 9.32 -6.85 -1.73
CA ALA A 38 9.18 -7.72 -0.58
C ALA A 38 8.35 -7.13 0.58
N PRO A 39 8.49 -5.83 0.95
CA PRO A 39 7.69 -5.25 2.05
C PRO A 39 6.18 -5.23 1.79
N GLN A 40 5.73 -5.31 0.54
CA GLN A 40 4.31 -5.28 0.16
C GLN A 40 3.71 -6.69 0.00
N MET A 41 4.53 -7.71 -0.25
CA MET A 41 4.07 -9.03 -0.72
C MET A 41 3.04 -9.68 0.20
N SER A 42 3.28 -9.68 1.52
CA SER A 42 2.36 -10.32 2.47
C SER A 42 0.94 -9.74 2.44
N SER A 43 0.81 -8.43 2.15
CA SER A 43 -0.49 -7.77 2.03
C SER A 43 -1.11 -7.94 0.65
N LEU A 44 -0.29 -7.84 -0.41
CA LEU A 44 -0.78 -7.97 -1.79
C LEU A 44 -1.31 -9.37 -2.08
N LEU A 45 -0.62 -10.41 -1.61
CA LEU A 45 -0.98 -11.81 -1.82
C LEU A 45 -2.30 -12.21 -1.15
N THR A 46 -2.87 -11.37 -0.27
CA THR A 46 -4.20 -11.61 0.31
C THR A 46 -5.33 -11.41 -0.69
N GLN A 47 -5.10 -10.66 -1.78
CA GLN A 47 -6.16 -10.21 -2.70
C GLN A 47 -5.76 -10.26 -4.18
N PHE A 48 -4.47 -10.34 -4.49
CA PHE A 48 -3.96 -10.28 -5.85
C PHE A 48 -3.07 -11.47 -6.16
N ARG A 49 -3.11 -11.89 -7.41
CA ARG A 49 -2.06 -12.67 -8.02
C ARG A 49 -0.96 -11.71 -8.46
N VAL A 50 0.20 -11.73 -7.82
CA VAL A 50 1.23 -10.71 -8.02
C VAL A 50 2.28 -11.23 -9.00
N LEU A 51 2.44 -10.53 -10.12
CA LEU A 51 3.52 -10.74 -11.10
C LEU A 51 4.63 -9.73 -10.86
N ARG A 52 5.83 -10.21 -10.55
CA ARG A 52 7.06 -9.40 -10.42
C ARG A 52 8.10 -9.91 -11.41
N TYR A 53 8.97 -9.05 -11.89
CA TYR A 53 10.02 -9.44 -12.83
C TYR A 53 11.23 -8.53 -12.72
N ASP A 54 12.40 -9.04 -13.09
CA ASP A 54 13.58 -8.23 -13.25
C ASP A 54 13.54 -7.57 -14.63
N VAL A 55 13.56 -6.23 -14.67
CA VAL A 55 13.62 -5.47 -15.92
C VAL A 55 14.91 -5.83 -16.68
N ARG A 56 14.90 -5.79 -18.02
CA ARG A 56 16.12 -6.01 -18.82
C ARG A 56 17.32 -5.24 -18.26
N GLY A 57 18.48 -5.88 -18.21
CA GLY A 57 19.70 -5.32 -17.63
C GLY A 57 19.75 -5.31 -16.10
N HIS A 58 18.83 -5.98 -15.40
CA HIS A 58 18.78 -6.07 -13.93
C HIS A 58 18.63 -7.51 -13.45
N GLY A 59 19.03 -7.73 -12.19
CA GLY A 59 18.80 -8.98 -11.47
C GLY A 59 19.26 -10.20 -12.26
N GLN A 60 18.36 -11.15 -12.46
CA GLN A 60 18.65 -12.38 -13.20
C GLN A 60 18.19 -12.32 -14.68
N SER A 61 17.63 -11.20 -15.12
CA SER A 61 17.29 -10.98 -16.53
C SER A 61 18.53 -10.69 -17.37
N ASP A 62 18.45 -10.99 -18.67
CA ASP A 62 19.55 -10.76 -19.59
C ASP A 62 19.93 -9.28 -19.71
N VAL A 63 21.20 -9.05 -20.06
CA VAL A 63 21.81 -7.72 -20.24
C VAL A 63 22.18 -7.53 -21.73
N PRO A 64 21.21 -7.34 -22.63
CA PRO A 64 21.51 -7.11 -24.04
C PRO A 64 22.26 -5.77 -24.24
N PRO A 65 23.02 -5.59 -25.33
CA PRO A 65 23.65 -4.30 -25.62
C PRO A 65 22.63 -3.15 -25.70
N GLY A 66 22.95 -2.02 -25.07
CA GLY A 66 22.14 -0.79 -25.11
C GLY A 66 22.44 0.10 -26.32
N PRO A 67 21.89 1.33 -26.35
CA PRO A 67 20.99 1.90 -25.34
C PRO A 67 19.60 1.27 -25.38
N TYR A 68 18.87 1.37 -24.28
CA TYR A 68 17.46 0.98 -24.23
C TYR A 68 16.54 2.19 -24.42
N THR A 69 15.25 1.93 -24.58
CA THR A 69 14.19 2.94 -24.58
C THR A 69 13.07 2.53 -23.63
N ILE A 70 12.31 3.50 -23.08
CA ILE A 70 11.12 3.20 -22.26
C ILE A 70 10.09 2.36 -23.05
N GLU A 71 9.99 2.58 -24.35
CA GLU A 71 9.17 1.76 -25.26
C GLU A 71 9.61 0.29 -25.24
N GLN A 72 10.91 -0.01 -25.30
CA GLN A 72 11.40 -1.38 -25.19
C GLN A 72 11.06 -2.01 -23.83
N LEU A 73 11.17 -1.25 -22.74
CA LEU A 73 10.79 -1.74 -21.41
C LEU A 73 9.28 -2.06 -21.35
N GLY A 74 8.44 -1.22 -21.96
CA GLY A 74 7.00 -1.44 -22.07
C GLY A 74 6.67 -2.68 -22.91
N ARG A 75 7.35 -2.86 -24.05
CA ARG A 75 7.19 -4.05 -24.89
C ARG A 75 7.60 -5.35 -24.21
N ASP A 76 8.60 -5.33 -23.33
CA ASP A 76 8.96 -6.51 -22.55
C ASP A 76 7.88 -6.87 -21.54
N ALA A 77 7.32 -5.86 -20.86
CA ALA A 77 6.20 -6.08 -19.96
C ALA A 77 5.00 -6.69 -20.71
N LEU A 78 4.65 -6.17 -21.88
CA LEU A 78 3.58 -6.71 -22.72
C LEU A 78 3.86 -8.15 -23.17
N ALA A 79 5.07 -8.41 -23.66
CA ALA A 79 5.44 -9.74 -24.13
C ALA A 79 5.47 -10.76 -22.98
N LEU A 80 5.83 -10.35 -21.75
CA LEU A 80 5.71 -11.18 -20.56
C LEU A 80 4.25 -11.47 -20.22
N LEU A 81 3.36 -10.48 -20.29
CA LEU A 81 1.93 -10.68 -20.11
C LEU A 81 1.36 -11.65 -21.17
N ASP A 82 1.78 -11.52 -22.43
CA ASP A 82 1.35 -12.40 -23.52
C ASP A 82 1.85 -13.84 -23.31
N HIS A 83 3.12 -14.00 -22.91
CA HIS A 83 3.71 -15.30 -22.58
C HIS A 83 2.94 -16.01 -21.46
N LEU A 84 2.49 -15.25 -20.46
CA LEU A 84 1.71 -15.77 -19.32
C LEU A 84 0.21 -15.82 -19.59
N GLN A 85 -0.25 -15.45 -20.79
CA GLN A 85 -1.66 -15.40 -21.18
C GLN A 85 -2.50 -14.52 -20.26
N LEU A 86 -1.95 -13.37 -19.87
CA LEU A 86 -2.57 -12.37 -19.01
C LEU A 86 -3.08 -11.20 -19.87
N PRO A 87 -4.35 -11.24 -20.31
CA PRO A 87 -4.85 -10.25 -21.26
C PRO A 87 -4.94 -8.86 -20.66
N ARG A 88 -5.25 -8.75 -19.35
CA ARG A 88 -5.45 -7.48 -18.67
C ARG A 88 -5.07 -7.54 -17.19
N VAL A 89 -4.32 -6.57 -16.69
CA VAL A 89 -3.80 -6.54 -15.31
C VAL A 89 -3.97 -5.17 -14.66
N ASP A 90 -3.94 -5.10 -13.34
CA ASP A 90 -3.60 -3.86 -12.64
C ASP A 90 -2.06 -3.69 -12.68
N PHE A 91 -1.55 -2.46 -12.83
CA PHE A 91 -0.10 -2.20 -12.95
C PHE A 91 0.38 -1.20 -11.89
N CYS A 92 1.49 -1.51 -11.22
CA CYS A 92 2.17 -0.60 -10.30
C CYS A 92 3.66 -0.53 -10.62
N GLY A 93 4.14 0.67 -10.94
CA GLY A 93 5.53 0.91 -11.29
C GLY A 93 6.16 1.97 -10.39
N LEU A 94 7.39 1.72 -9.93
CA LEU A 94 8.16 2.69 -9.14
C LEU A 94 9.33 3.26 -9.97
N SER A 95 9.48 4.58 -9.98
CA SER A 95 10.56 5.28 -10.71
C SER A 95 10.57 4.92 -12.19
N MET A 96 11.63 4.29 -12.69
CA MET A 96 11.69 3.74 -14.05
C MET A 96 10.48 2.86 -14.37
N GLY A 97 10.00 2.05 -13.43
CA GLY A 97 8.79 1.26 -13.64
C GLY A 97 7.52 2.10 -13.80
N GLY A 98 7.45 3.27 -13.16
CA GLY A 98 6.38 4.23 -13.39
C GLY A 98 6.45 4.86 -14.79
N MET A 99 7.66 5.08 -15.32
CA MET A 99 7.89 5.56 -16.68
C MET A 99 7.43 4.53 -17.72
N THR A 100 7.72 3.25 -17.48
CA THR A 100 7.18 2.12 -18.26
C THR A 100 5.65 2.08 -18.17
N GLY A 101 5.09 2.25 -16.98
CA GLY A 101 3.64 2.30 -16.76
C GLY A 101 2.94 3.42 -17.52
N MET A 102 3.54 4.62 -17.58
CA MET A 102 3.02 5.73 -18.39
C MET A 102 3.02 5.41 -19.88
N TRP A 103 4.07 4.77 -20.38
CA TRP A 103 4.13 4.34 -21.78
C TRP A 103 3.05 3.30 -22.08
N LEU A 104 2.88 2.30 -21.22
CA LEU A 104 1.83 1.28 -21.33
C LEU A 104 0.43 1.90 -21.29
N GLY A 105 0.17 2.80 -20.33
CA GLY A 105 -1.13 3.47 -20.20
C GLY A 105 -1.48 4.36 -21.39
N THR A 106 -0.46 4.88 -22.09
CA THR A 106 -0.66 5.74 -23.27
C THR A 106 -0.87 4.93 -24.54
N HIS A 107 -0.14 3.83 -24.73
CA HIS A 107 -0.09 3.09 -26.00
C HIS A 107 -0.91 1.80 -26.00
N HIS A 108 -1.13 1.22 -24.81
CA HIS A 108 -1.81 -0.06 -24.60
C HIS A 108 -2.79 -0.02 -23.41
N PRO A 109 -3.69 0.99 -23.30
CA PRO A 109 -4.60 1.11 -22.18
C PRO A 109 -5.55 -0.10 -22.04
N GLU A 110 -5.84 -0.81 -23.13
CA GLU A 110 -6.65 -2.02 -23.14
C GLU A 110 -6.05 -3.16 -22.30
N ARG A 111 -4.73 -3.15 -22.09
CA ARG A 111 -4.00 -4.14 -21.30
C ARG A 111 -4.03 -3.85 -19.80
N LEU A 112 -4.52 -2.67 -19.40
CA LEU A 112 -4.50 -2.21 -18.02
C LEU A 112 -5.91 -2.00 -17.46
N ARG A 113 -6.12 -2.42 -16.20
CA ARG A 113 -7.32 -2.13 -15.41
C ARG A 113 -7.18 -0.80 -14.67
N ARG A 114 -6.06 -0.62 -13.99
CA ARG A 114 -5.68 0.58 -13.22
C ARG A 114 -4.17 0.77 -13.31
N LEU A 115 -3.74 2.02 -13.14
CA LEU A 115 -2.34 2.42 -13.23
C LEU A 115 -1.88 3.07 -11.92
N VAL A 116 -0.81 2.57 -11.33
CA VAL A 116 -0.19 3.16 -10.14
C VAL A 116 1.24 3.59 -10.45
N LEU A 117 1.51 4.88 -10.27
CA LEU A 117 2.74 5.56 -10.64
C LEU A 117 3.43 6.07 -9.37
N CYS A 118 4.50 5.40 -8.94
CA CYS A 118 5.16 5.67 -7.67
C CYS A 118 6.52 6.33 -7.89
N ASN A 119 6.80 7.45 -7.22
CA ASN A 119 8.11 8.12 -7.18
C ASN A 119 8.74 8.20 -8.57
N THR A 120 8.01 8.78 -9.52
CA THR A 120 8.34 8.77 -10.94
C THR A 120 8.12 10.17 -11.56
N ALA A 121 8.51 10.31 -12.82
CA ALA A 121 8.40 11.57 -13.56
C ALA A 121 8.17 11.29 -15.05
N ALA A 122 7.38 12.14 -15.73
CA ALA A 122 7.13 12.02 -17.17
C ALA A 122 8.33 12.47 -18.03
N GLN A 123 9.26 13.21 -17.43
CA GLN A 123 10.58 13.58 -17.94
C GLN A 123 11.47 13.74 -16.72
N LEU A 124 12.74 13.32 -16.78
CA LEU A 124 13.60 13.34 -15.60
C LEU A 124 14.99 13.92 -15.86
N GLY A 125 15.31 15.01 -15.16
CA GLY A 125 16.64 15.62 -15.15
C GLY A 125 17.04 16.24 -16.48
N THR A 126 18.32 16.55 -16.62
CA THR A 126 18.92 17.05 -17.86
C THR A 126 19.91 16.04 -18.43
N PRO A 127 20.27 16.13 -19.73
CA PRO A 127 21.30 15.29 -20.31
C PRO A 127 22.62 15.34 -19.52
N GLU A 128 23.00 16.50 -18.99
CA GLU A 128 24.24 16.70 -18.22
C GLU A 128 24.23 15.90 -16.91
N LEU A 129 23.10 15.87 -16.20
CA LEU A 129 22.94 15.11 -14.97
C LEU A 129 23.13 13.61 -15.22
N TRP A 130 22.50 13.09 -16.28
CA TRP A 130 22.62 11.69 -16.66
C TRP A 130 24.02 11.34 -17.20
N ASN A 131 24.61 12.22 -18.01
CA ASN A 131 25.97 12.05 -18.51
C ASN A 131 27.00 12.03 -17.37
N GLY A 132 26.83 12.87 -16.34
CA GLY A 132 27.65 12.83 -15.14
C GLY A 132 27.52 11.51 -14.39
N ARG A 133 26.29 10.99 -14.25
CA ARG A 133 26.03 9.66 -13.64
C ARG A 133 26.69 8.53 -14.43
N LEU A 134 26.59 8.56 -15.76
CA LEU A 134 27.22 7.57 -16.65
C LEU A 134 28.75 7.64 -16.59
N ALA A 135 29.34 8.84 -16.47
CA ALA A 135 30.77 9.00 -16.32
C ALA A 135 31.29 8.40 -14.99
N VAL A 136 30.57 8.60 -13.88
CA VAL A 136 30.92 7.95 -12.61
C VAL A 136 30.78 6.43 -12.71
N LEU A 137 29.74 5.93 -13.35
CA LEU A 137 29.55 4.49 -13.59
C LEU A 137 30.70 3.88 -14.41
N ALA A 138 31.12 4.56 -15.47
CA ALA A 138 32.21 4.11 -16.32
C ALA A 138 33.56 4.09 -15.59
N ARG A 139 33.78 5.02 -14.65
CA ARG A 139 35.03 5.13 -13.88
C ARG A 139 35.08 4.17 -12.70
N ASP A 140 34.00 4.11 -11.92
CA ASP A 140 34.00 3.51 -10.57
C ASP A 140 33.00 2.34 -10.44
N GLY A 141 32.32 1.96 -11.52
CA GLY A 141 31.26 0.97 -11.50
C GLY A 141 30.09 1.34 -10.59
N MET A 142 29.28 0.34 -10.22
CA MET A 142 28.14 0.53 -9.32
C MET A 142 28.57 1.00 -7.92
N ALA A 143 29.78 0.63 -7.48
CA ALA A 143 30.31 1.01 -6.17
C ALA A 143 30.43 2.53 -6.02
N GLY A 144 30.90 3.24 -7.05
CA GLY A 144 31.02 4.70 -7.02
C GLY A 144 29.68 5.43 -7.00
N LEU A 145 28.65 4.89 -7.67
CA LEU A 145 27.31 5.51 -7.67
C LEU A 145 26.53 5.25 -6.37
N THR A 146 26.76 4.10 -5.74
CA THR A 146 25.93 3.57 -4.66
C THR A 146 25.68 4.57 -3.52
N PRO A 147 26.68 5.26 -2.93
CA PRO A 147 26.43 6.22 -1.86
C PRO A 147 25.45 7.32 -2.26
N SER A 148 25.70 7.98 -3.38
CA SER A 148 24.88 9.08 -3.88
C SER A 148 23.45 8.67 -4.27
N VAL A 149 23.27 7.41 -4.68
CA VAL A 149 21.95 6.86 -5.02
C VAL A 149 21.17 6.57 -3.74
N LEU A 150 21.80 5.94 -2.75
CA LEU A 150 21.15 5.63 -1.47
C LEU A 150 20.75 6.89 -0.69
N ASP A 151 21.56 7.95 -0.75
CA ASP A 151 21.24 9.24 -0.14
C ASP A 151 20.01 9.91 -0.76
N ARG A 152 19.77 9.68 -2.05
CA ARG A 152 18.53 10.13 -2.71
C ARG A 152 17.36 9.18 -2.49
N TRP A 153 17.64 7.90 -2.23
CA TRP A 153 16.61 6.88 -2.06
C TRP A 153 15.94 6.88 -0.70
N PHE A 154 16.66 7.28 0.34
CA PHE A 154 16.22 7.19 1.72
C PHE A 154 16.62 8.40 2.53
N THR A 155 15.72 8.88 3.40
CA THR A 155 16.10 9.92 4.36
C THR A 155 17.20 9.41 5.29
N ALA A 156 18.04 10.32 5.78
CA ALA A 156 19.07 9.99 6.77
C ALA A 156 18.47 9.35 8.05
N ARG A 157 17.22 9.69 8.40
CA ARG A 157 16.46 9.06 9.49
C ARG A 157 16.20 7.58 9.20
N PHE A 158 15.73 7.24 8.00
CA PHE A 158 15.50 5.84 7.62
C PHE A 158 16.80 5.05 7.56
N GLN A 159 17.83 5.62 6.96
CA GLN A 159 19.14 4.97 6.84
C GLN A 159 19.71 4.55 8.21
N ARG A 160 19.55 5.40 9.25
CA ARG A 160 20.00 5.08 10.62
C ARG A 160 19.12 4.03 11.31
N ARG A 161 17.79 4.07 11.13
CA ARG A 161 16.86 3.21 11.89
C ARG A 161 16.68 1.81 11.29
N ALA A 162 16.99 1.61 10.00
CA ALA A 162 16.69 0.38 9.28
C ALA A 162 17.93 -0.22 8.58
N PRO A 163 19.03 -0.53 9.28
CA PRO A 163 20.28 -0.96 8.67
C PRO A 163 20.15 -2.27 7.87
N HIS A 164 19.27 -3.18 8.28
CA HIS A 164 19.03 -4.43 7.54
C HIS A 164 18.35 -4.18 6.19
N ALA A 165 17.31 -3.35 6.17
CA ALA A 165 16.64 -2.93 4.93
C ALA A 165 17.61 -2.20 3.99
N MET A 166 18.44 -1.32 4.54
CA MET A 166 19.48 -0.62 3.77
C MET A 166 20.51 -1.58 3.17
N ALA A 167 20.90 -2.63 3.90
CA ALA A 167 21.83 -3.64 3.40
C ALA A 167 21.23 -4.43 2.22
N GLN A 168 19.94 -4.81 2.30
CA GLN A 168 19.23 -5.50 1.23
C GLN A 168 19.17 -4.65 -0.05
N VAL A 169 18.72 -3.40 0.07
CA VAL A 169 18.61 -2.51 -1.09
C VAL A 169 19.98 -2.16 -1.68
N ARG A 170 20.99 -1.96 -0.82
CA ARG A 170 22.38 -1.77 -1.26
C ARG A 170 22.90 -2.97 -2.05
N ALA A 171 22.58 -4.20 -1.62
CA ALA A 171 22.98 -5.40 -2.32
C ALA A 171 22.36 -5.50 -3.73
N MET A 172 21.07 -5.15 -3.88
CA MET A 172 20.43 -5.09 -5.20
C MET A 172 21.14 -4.09 -6.13
N LEU A 173 21.45 -2.90 -5.61
CA LEU A 173 22.09 -1.85 -6.40
C LEU A 173 23.52 -2.23 -6.81
N LEU A 174 24.32 -2.77 -5.88
CA LEU A 174 25.67 -3.23 -6.18
C LEU A 174 25.69 -4.44 -7.12
N GLY A 175 24.67 -5.30 -7.05
CA GLY A 175 24.52 -6.47 -7.90
C GLY A 175 24.00 -6.15 -9.32
N THR A 176 23.64 -4.90 -9.61
CA THR A 176 23.15 -4.53 -10.95
C THR A 176 24.31 -4.48 -11.95
N PRO A 177 24.21 -5.17 -13.11
CA PRO A 177 25.22 -5.05 -14.17
C PRO A 177 25.40 -3.61 -14.65
N PRO A 178 26.64 -3.05 -14.66
CA PRO A 178 26.89 -1.68 -15.08
C PRO A 178 26.37 -1.34 -16.48
N GLU A 179 26.50 -2.26 -17.44
CA GLU A 179 26.05 -2.08 -18.82
C GLU A 179 24.52 -1.96 -18.89
N GLY A 180 23.81 -2.81 -18.13
CA GLY A 180 22.36 -2.78 -18.02
C GLY A 180 21.85 -1.50 -17.36
N TYR A 181 22.53 -1.07 -16.29
CA TYR A 181 22.24 0.21 -15.64
C TYR A 181 22.46 1.38 -16.60
N ALA A 182 23.59 1.41 -17.32
CA ALA A 182 23.91 2.47 -18.28
C ALA A 182 22.87 2.55 -19.39
N ALA A 183 22.48 1.40 -19.96
CA ALA A 183 21.48 1.34 -21.02
C ALA A 183 20.10 1.86 -20.59
N ASN A 184 19.67 1.53 -19.36
CA ASN A 184 18.44 2.04 -18.77
C ASN A 184 18.56 3.53 -18.37
N ALA A 185 19.71 3.97 -17.87
CA ALA A 185 19.93 5.39 -17.56
C ALA A 185 19.83 6.26 -18.82
N ILE A 186 20.30 5.77 -19.98
CA ILE A 186 20.08 6.43 -21.27
C ILE A 186 18.60 6.43 -21.65
N ALA A 187 17.87 5.32 -21.44
CA ALA A 187 16.43 5.27 -21.68
C ALA A 187 15.66 6.34 -20.88
N ILE A 188 16.04 6.56 -19.63
CA ILE A 188 15.46 7.59 -18.76
C ILE A 188 15.84 9.00 -19.23
N ARG A 189 17.10 9.19 -19.64
CA ARG A 189 17.60 10.48 -20.16
C ARG A 189 16.84 10.96 -21.39
N GLU A 190 16.56 10.04 -22.33
CA GLU A 190 15.97 10.37 -23.63
C GLU A 190 14.43 10.46 -23.61
N MET A 191 13.76 10.00 -22.55
CA MET A 191 12.30 10.01 -22.53
C MET A 191 11.71 11.38 -22.18
N ASP A 192 10.68 11.76 -22.93
CA ASP A 192 9.75 12.82 -22.57
C ASP A 192 8.33 12.38 -22.91
N GLN A 193 7.55 12.09 -21.88
CA GLN A 193 6.17 11.63 -21.97
C GLN A 193 5.16 12.71 -21.56
N ARG A 194 5.60 13.94 -21.25
CA ARG A 194 4.78 15.00 -20.62
C ARG A 194 3.50 15.34 -21.40
N GLU A 195 3.57 15.34 -22.73
CA GLU A 195 2.38 15.55 -23.57
C GLU A 195 1.55 14.27 -23.75
N ALA A 196 2.24 13.15 -23.94
CA ALA A 196 1.61 11.87 -24.27
C ALA A 196 0.71 11.36 -23.14
N ILE A 197 1.13 11.52 -21.88
CA ILE A 197 0.38 11.05 -20.70
C ILE A 197 -0.99 11.72 -20.53
N GLY A 198 -1.24 12.87 -21.16
CA GLY A 198 -2.56 13.52 -21.13
C GLY A 198 -3.66 12.70 -21.82
N ARG A 199 -3.28 11.67 -22.59
CA ARG A 199 -4.21 10.74 -23.26
C ARG A 199 -4.59 9.54 -22.40
N ILE A 200 -3.95 9.35 -21.25
CA ILE A 200 -4.26 8.25 -20.34
C ILE A 200 -5.66 8.47 -19.75
N ASP A 201 -6.55 7.50 -20.00
CA ASP A 201 -7.94 7.52 -19.49
C ASP A 201 -8.24 6.39 -18.48
N LEU A 202 -7.18 5.86 -17.87
CA LEU A 202 -7.27 4.81 -16.86
C LEU A 202 -7.44 5.44 -15.47
N PRO A 203 -8.18 4.78 -14.55
CA PRO A 203 -8.06 5.11 -13.13
C PRO A 203 -6.58 5.06 -12.76
N THR A 204 -6.06 6.19 -12.27
CA THR A 204 -4.63 6.36 -12.00
C THR A 204 -4.39 6.87 -10.58
N LEU A 205 -3.43 6.28 -9.88
CA LEU A 205 -2.89 6.78 -8.62
C LEU A 205 -1.44 7.20 -8.82
N VAL A 206 -1.09 8.39 -8.35
CA VAL A 206 0.29 8.86 -8.25
C VAL A 206 0.69 8.90 -6.77
N ILE A 207 1.77 8.20 -6.43
CA ILE A 207 2.38 8.23 -5.09
C ILE A 207 3.73 8.93 -5.18
N ALA A 208 4.00 9.93 -4.35
CA ALA A 208 5.29 10.62 -4.29
C ALA A 208 5.85 10.66 -2.86
N GLY A 209 7.18 10.65 -2.72
CA GLY A 209 7.87 10.85 -1.46
C GLY A 209 8.20 12.34 -1.26
N ARG A 210 7.74 12.93 -0.15
CA ARG A 210 7.99 14.35 0.20
C ARG A 210 9.47 14.74 0.17
N HIS A 211 10.37 13.81 0.51
CA HIS A 211 11.81 14.02 0.60
C HIS A 211 12.56 13.40 -0.58
N ASP A 212 11.87 13.08 -1.67
CA ASP A 212 12.45 12.39 -2.82
C ASP A 212 13.43 13.30 -3.57
N GLY A 213 14.73 13.01 -3.40
CA GLY A 213 15.81 13.71 -4.09
C GLY A 213 16.11 13.19 -5.50
N SER A 214 15.43 12.13 -5.97
CA SER A 214 15.55 11.61 -7.33
C SER A 214 14.42 12.12 -8.22
N THR A 215 13.17 12.01 -7.76
CA THR A 215 11.97 12.48 -8.46
C THR A 215 11.14 13.35 -7.49
N PRO A 216 11.46 14.64 -7.37
CA PRO A 216 10.79 15.53 -6.42
C PRO A 216 9.25 15.51 -6.57
N PRO A 217 8.48 15.71 -5.48
CA PRO A 217 7.02 15.63 -5.47
C PRO A 217 6.32 16.47 -6.55
N GLU A 218 6.91 17.59 -6.96
CA GLU A 218 6.42 18.45 -8.05
C GLU A 218 6.24 17.66 -9.34
N LEU A 219 7.16 16.76 -9.67
CA LEU A 219 7.07 15.93 -10.88
C LEU A 219 5.90 14.94 -10.80
N GLY A 220 5.61 14.42 -9.60
CA GLY A 220 4.43 13.59 -9.36
C GLY A 220 3.12 14.39 -9.46
N ARG A 221 3.10 15.62 -8.92
CA ARG A 221 1.96 16.54 -9.07
C ARG A 221 1.69 16.87 -10.53
N ASP A 222 2.74 17.12 -11.31
CA ASP A 222 2.62 17.39 -12.75
C ASP A 222 1.98 16.21 -13.50
N ILE A 223 2.36 14.96 -13.16
CA ILE A 223 1.71 13.76 -13.72
C ILE A 223 0.22 13.73 -13.33
N ALA A 224 -0.09 13.91 -12.05
CA ALA A 224 -1.47 13.83 -11.55
C ALA A 224 -2.38 14.93 -12.15
N GLN A 225 -1.84 16.10 -12.46
CA GLN A 225 -2.57 17.18 -13.12
C GLN A 225 -2.82 16.90 -14.61
N ARG A 226 -1.93 16.17 -15.27
CA ARG A 226 -2.02 15.86 -16.71
C ARG A 226 -2.94 14.67 -16.98
N ILE A 227 -2.97 13.67 -16.09
CA ILE A 227 -3.82 12.49 -16.25
C ILE A 227 -5.20 12.77 -15.65
N ARG A 228 -6.24 12.73 -16.48
CA ARG A 228 -7.61 13.04 -16.07
C ARG A 228 -8.09 12.08 -14.98
N GLY A 229 -8.53 12.64 -13.85
CA GLY A 229 -9.07 11.86 -12.73
C GLY A 229 -8.02 11.12 -11.91
N ALA A 230 -6.73 11.39 -12.11
CA ALA A 230 -5.69 10.81 -11.28
C ALA A 230 -5.80 11.26 -9.81
N ARG A 231 -5.62 10.32 -8.89
CA ARG A 231 -5.46 10.59 -7.46
C ARG A 231 -3.99 10.84 -7.16
N TYR A 232 -3.69 11.76 -6.25
CA TYR A 232 -2.33 12.03 -5.77
C TYR A 232 -2.23 11.74 -4.28
N VAL A 233 -1.17 11.03 -3.88
CA VAL A 233 -0.81 10.76 -2.48
C VAL A 233 0.66 11.11 -2.28
N GLU A 234 0.94 11.90 -1.24
CA GLU A 234 2.30 12.22 -0.83
C GLU A 234 2.61 11.56 0.52
N LEU A 235 3.73 10.84 0.60
CA LEU A 235 4.18 10.14 1.80
C LEU A 235 5.39 10.83 2.43
N ASP A 236 5.55 10.73 3.75
CA ASP A 236 6.73 11.21 4.49
C ASP A 236 7.95 10.29 4.26
N ALA A 237 8.39 10.19 3.01
CA ALA A 237 9.46 9.30 2.52
C ALA A 237 10.35 10.01 1.49
N ALA A 238 11.52 9.45 1.20
CA ALA A 238 12.29 9.75 0.00
C ALA A 238 11.85 8.86 -1.19
N HIS A 239 12.76 8.53 -2.12
CA HIS A 239 12.43 7.89 -3.39
C HIS A 239 11.86 6.47 -3.29
N LEU A 240 12.44 5.60 -2.45
CA LEU A 240 11.92 4.24 -2.25
C LEU A 240 10.87 4.23 -1.14
N SER A 241 9.79 4.97 -1.38
CA SER A 241 8.72 5.17 -0.40
C SER A 241 8.04 3.87 0.03
N ASN A 242 8.06 2.84 -0.82
CA ASN A 242 7.52 1.51 -0.53
C ASN A 242 8.36 0.74 0.51
N TRP A 243 9.62 1.12 0.70
CA TRP A 243 10.47 0.64 1.79
C TRP A 243 10.41 1.58 2.99
N GLU A 244 10.60 2.88 2.76
CA GLU A 244 10.75 3.85 3.86
C GLU A 244 9.48 4.03 4.68
N GLN A 245 8.32 4.01 4.01
CA GLN A 245 6.98 4.12 4.58
C GLN A 245 6.11 2.95 4.12
N SER A 246 6.64 1.73 4.26
CA SER A 246 6.01 0.50 3.73
C SER A 246 4.53 0.35 4.08
N GLY A 247 4.15 0.56 5.34
CA GLY A 247 2.76 0.50 5.77
C GLY A 247 1.85 1.51 5.07
N ALA A 248 2.24 2.79 5.06
CA ALA A 248 1.45 3.85 4.42
C ALA A 248 1.36 3.68 2.90
N PHE A 249 2.46 3.23 2.28
CA PHE A 249 2.50 2.90 0.86
C PHE A 249 1.55 1.76 0.52
N THR A 250 1.63 0.64 1.25
CA THR A 250 0.77 -0.52 1.04
C THR A 250 -0.70 -0.16 1.22
N VAL A 251 -1.04 0.65 2.22
CA VAL A 251 -2.41 1.13 2.45
C VAL A 251 -2.91 1.97 1.27
N ALA A 252 -2.12 2.93 0.78
CA ALA A 252 -2.50 3.77 -0.35
C ALA A 252 -2.69 2.94 -1.65
N LEU A 253 -1.79 1.98 -1.88
CA LEU A 253 -1.85 1.07 -3.02
C LEU A 253 -3.12 0.19 -2.95
N MET A 254 -3.35 -0.48 -1.82
CA MET A 254 -4.49 -1.37 -1.64
C MET A 254 -5.83 -0.64 -1.69
N ASP A 255 -5.94 0.54 -1.06
CA ASP A 255 -7.15 1.38 -1.13
C ASP A 255 -7.54 1.67 -2.58
N PHE A 256 -6.56 2.06 -3.39
CA PHE A 256 -6.78 2.40 -4.78
C PHE A 256 -7.10 1.18 -5.66
N LEU A 257 -6.32 0.10 -5.54
CA LEU A 257 -6.54 -1.11 -6.35
C LEU A 257 -7.89 -1.78 -6.08
N ASN A 258 -8.38 -1.63 -4.85
CA ASN A 258 -9.70 -2.08 -4.45
C ASN A 258 -10.85 -1.17 -4.91
N GLY A 259 -10.54 -0.02 -5.54
CA GLY A 259 -11.54 0.90 -6.08
C GLY A 259 -11.95 2.03 -5.14
N GLY A 260 -11.09 2.43 -4.20
CA GLY A 260 -11.41 3.44 -3.17
C GLY A 260 -12.30 2.91 -2.05
N GLY A 261 -12.22 1.59 -1.83
CA GLY A 261 -12.92 0.80 -0.81
C GLY A 261 -13.10 -0.64 -1.31
N LEU A 262 -12.86 -1.66 -0.47
CA LEU A 262 -12.93 -3.09 -0.84
C LEU A 262 -14.19 -3.40 -1.69
N PRO A 263 -14.15 -4.34 -2.65
CA PRO A 263 -15.37 -4.85 -3.28
C PRO A 263 -16.43 -5.21 -2.22
N GLU A 264 -17.72 -4.98 -2.48
CA GLU A 264 -18.78 -5.08 -1.46
C GLU A 264 -18.74 -6.37 -0.64
N ALA A 265 -18.49 -7.50 -1.30
CA ALA A 265 -18.31 -8.81 -0.68
C ALA A 265 -17.05 -8.87 0.22
N ALA A 266 -15.91 -8.42 -0.26
CA ALA A 266 -14.66 -8.38 0.52
C ALA A 266 -14.74 -7.38 1.70
N ARG A 267 -15.46 -6.26 1.52
CA ARG A 267 -15.77 -5.27 2.57
C ARG A 267 -16.66 -5.92 3.65
N PHE A 268 -17.60 -6.76 3.24
CA PHE A 268 -18.46 -7.50 4.16
C PHE A 268 -17.69 -8.59 4.91
N GLU A 269 -16.83 -9.36 4.25
CA GLU A 269 -15.98 -10.38 4.89
C GLU A 269 -14.98 -9.78 5.89
N THR A 270 -14.25 -8.75 5.47
CA THR A 270 -13.34 -7.99 6.34
C THR A 270 -14.09 -7.37 7.51
N GLY A 271 -15.31 -6.88 7.24
CA GLY A 271 -16.23 -6.38 8.24
C GLY A 271 -16.67 -7.45 9.23
N LEU A 272 -16.99 -8.66 8.78
CA LEU A 272 -17.33 -9.77 9.67
C LEU A 272 -16.16 -10.16 10.57
N MET A 273 -14.94 -10.26 10.04
CA MET A 273 -13.75 -10.57 10.84
C MET A 273 -13.52 -9.51 11.93
N THR A 274 -13.64 -8.24 11.57
CA THR A 274 -13.45 -7.12 12.50
C THR A 274 -14.55 -7.09 13.54
N ARG A 275 -15.81 -7.22 13.11
CA ARG A 275 -16.98 -7.29 13.99
C ARG A 275 -16.87 -8.44 14.98
N ARG A 276 -16.35 -9.60 14.58
CA ARG A 276 -16.09 -10.76 15.47
C ARG A 276 -14.98 -10.48 16.46
N ALA A 277 -13.86 -9.92 16.00
CA ALA A 277 -12.75 -9.58 16.89
C ALA A 277 -13.16 -8.58 17.98
N VAL A 278 -14.01 -7.60 17.66
CA VAL A 278 -14.49 -6.63 18.65
C VAL A 278 -15.62 -7.22 19.48
N LEU A 279 -16.68 -7.74 18.87
CA LEU A 279 -17.92 -8.10 19.58
C LEU A 279 -17.98 -9.54 20.10
N GLY A 280 -17.04 -10.40 19.68
CA GLY A 280 -17.00 -11.83 19.98
C GLY A 280 -17.84 -12.67 19.01
N ASP A 281 -17.36 -13.89 18.73
CA ASP A 281 -17.98 -14.81 17.77
C ASP A 281 -19.42 -15.18 18.12
N ALA A 282 -19.68 -15.51 19.39
CA ALA A 282 -21.01 -15.93 19.85
C ALA A 282 -22.08 -14.86 19.59
N TYR A 283 -21.73 -13.58 19.81
CA TYR A 283 -22.63 -12.46 19.54
C TYR A 283 -22.89 -12.31 18.04
N VAL A 284 -21.83 -12.33 17.22
CA VAL A 284 -21.95 -12.16 15.76
C VAL A 284 -22.76 -13.31 15.14
N ASP A 285 -22.53 -14.54 15.58
CA ASP A 285 -23.30 -15.71 15.12
C ASP A 285 -24.79 -15.58 15.45
N GLN A 286 -25.13 -15.13 16.67
CA GLN A 286 -26.50 -14.91 17.06
C GLN A 286 -27.15 -13.76 16.26
N ALA A 287 -26.41 -12.69 16.00
CA ALA A 287 -26.87 -11.57 15.17
C ALA A 287 -27.14 -12.01 13.72
N LEU A 288 -26.25 -12.83 13.14
CA LEU A 288 -26.42 -13.38 11.79
C LEU A 288 -27.64 -14.32 11.70
N LYS A 289 -27.90 -15.14 12.73
CA LYS A 289 -29.09 -16.02 12.80
C LYS A 289 -30.40 -15.26 12.89
N ARG A 290 -30.39 -14.04 13.45
CA ARG A 290 -31.58 -13.16 13.56
C ARG A 290 -31.82 -12.32 12.30
N ARG A 291 -31.06 -12.53 11.22
CA ARG A 291 -31.30 -11.86 9.94
C ARG A 291 -32.63 -12.31 9.36
N THR A 292 -33.46 -11.34 9.00
CA THR A 292 -34.73 -11.50 8.30
C THR A 292 -34.66 -10.69 7.00
N ASP A 293 -35.58 -10.92 6.07
CA ASP A 293 -35.60 -10.14 4.83
C ASP A 293 -35.77 -8.64 5.08
N PHE A 294 -36.44 -8.26 6.16
CA PHE A 294 -36.62 -6.85 6.56
C PHE A 294 -35.31 -6.16 7.02
N ASN A 295 -34.43 -6.87 7.73
CA ASN A 295 -33.25 -6.24 8.35
C ASN A 295 -31.91 -6.63 7.68
N ARG A 296 -31.94 -7.53 6.69
CA ARG A 296 -30.76 -8.09 6.02
C ARG A 296 -29.86 -7.00 5.45
N GLU A 297 -30.43 -6.14 4.61
CA GLU A 297 -29.68 -5.10 3.90
C GLU A 297 -29.04 -4.11 4.87
N PHE A 298 -29.77 -3.72 5.92
CA PHE A 298 -29.24 -2.84 6.98
C PHE A 298 -28.07 -3.48 7.73
N GLN A 299 -28.19 -4.76 8.13
CA GLN A 299 -27.11 -5.50 8.78
C GLN A 299 -25.87 -5.63 7.88
N ASP A 300 -26.08 -5.82 6.58
CA ASP A 300 -25.01 -5.95 5.61
C ASP A 300 -24.29 -4.61 5.37
N MET A 301 -25.06 -3.51 5.28
CA MET A 301 -24.51 -2.15 5.23
C MET A 301 -23.68 -1.83 6.47
N VAL A 302 -24.18 -2.10 7.68
CA VAL A 302 -23.44 -1.88 8.94
C VAL A 302 -22.15 -2.70 8.95
N THR A 303 -22.22 -3.97 8.55
CA THR A 303 -21.05 -4.86 8.49
C THR A 303 -19.98 -4.32 7.54
N ARG A 304 -20.36 -3.85 6.35
CA ARG A 304 -19.41 -3.29 5.37
C ARG A 304 -18.79 -1.97 5.79
N HIS A 305 -19.60 -1.01 6.25
CA HIS A 305 -19.13 0.35 6.44
C HIS A 305 -18.57 0.62 7.83
N ALA A 306 -19.25 0.16 8.88
CA ALA A 306 -18.71 0.33 10.23
C ALA A 306 -17.48 -0.56 10.37
N TRP A 307 -17.66 -1.86 10.15
CA TRP A 307 -16.63 -2.85 10.48
C TRP A 307 -15.64 -3.10 9.35
N GLY A 308 -16.08 -3.10 8.10
CA GLY A 308 -15.22 -3.36 6.93
C GLY A 308 -14.43 -2.14 6.45
N GLU A 309 -14.79 -0.94 6.91
CA GLU A 309 -14.18 0.31 6.48
C GLU A 309 -13.73 1.15 7.69
N VAL A 310 -14.64 1.81 8.40
CA VAL A 310 -14.28 2.83 9.42
C VAL A 310 -13.42 2.28 10.55
N TRP A 311 -13.74 1.09 11.07
CA TRP A 311 -12.97 0.43 12.13
C TRP A 311 -11.58 -0.07 11.68
N ASN A 312 -11.35 -0.20 10.37
CA ASN A 312 -10.08 -0.62 9.80
C ASN A 312 -9.29 0.51 9.14
N ARG A 313 -9.78 1.76 9.20
CA ARG A 313 -9.05 2.90 8.67
C ARG A 313 -7.71 3.07 9.42
N PRO A 314 -6.62 3.41 8.71
CA PRO A 314 -5.36 3.76 9.37
C PRO A 314 -5.52 5.03 10.22
N GLY A 315 -4.58 5.25 11.14
CA GLY A 315 -4.46 6.48 11.94
C GLY A 315 -4.92 6.37 13.39
N LEU A 316 -5.88 5.49 13.70
CA LEU A 316 -6.25 5.11 15.08
C LEU A 316 -6.28 3.60 15.19
N ASP A 317 -5.64 3.06 16.22
CA ASP A 317 -5.67 1.63 16.53
C ASP A 317 -7.02 1.21 17.13
N ARG A 318 -7.23 -0.11 17.24
CA ARG A 318 -8.51 -0.66 17.72
C ARG A 318 -8.80 -0.34 19.19
N HIS A 319 -7.75 -0.26 20.01
CA HIS A 319 -7.83 0.15 21.41
C HIS A 319 -8.41 1.58 21.51
N THR A 320 -7.79 2.54 20.84
CA THR A 320 -8.21 3.94 20.85
C THR A 320 -9.62 4.10 20.27
N ARG A 321 -9.94 3.39 19.19
CA ARG A 321 -11.29 3.40 18.59
C ARG A 321 -12.35 2.88 19.55
N SER A 322 -12.06 1.85 20.32
CA SER A 322 -12.96 1.33 21.35
C SER A 322 -13.24 2.38 22.43
N LEU A 323 -12.21 3.04 22.96
CA LEU A 323 -12.38 4.12 23.94
C LEU A 323 -13.27 5.25 23.38
N ILE A 324 -12.98 5.73 22.16
CA ILE A 324 -13.80 6.78 21.53
C ILE A 324 -15.25 6.32 21.34
N THR A 325 -15.46 5.08 20.92
CA THR A 325 -16.80 4.51 20.71
C THR A 325 -17.58 4.43 22.03
N VAL A 326 -16.95 3.94 23.10
CA VAL A 326 -17.56 3.91 24.44
C VAL A 326 -17.93 5.33 24.87
N ALA A 327 -17.02 6.31 24.76
CA ALA A 327 -17.29 7.70 25.13
C ALA A 327 -18.49 8.30 24.36
N MET A 328 -18.59 8.05 23.04
CA MET A 328 -19.73 8.49 22.24
C MET A 328 -21.04 7.84 22.68
N LEU A 329 -21.03 6.54 23.01
CA LEU A 329 -22.23 5.82 23.44
C LEU A 329 -22.72 6.26 24.82
N VAL A 330 -21.80 6.63 25.73
CA VAL A 330 -22.13 7.28 27.00
C VAL A 330 -22.79 8.63 26.74
N ALA A 331 -22.19 9.48 25.90
CA ALA A 331 -22.73 10.80 25.57
C ALA A 331 -24.12 10.73 24.93
N LEU A 332 -24.39 9.70 24.12
CA LEU A 332 -25.67 9.48 23.45
C LEU A 332 -26.70 8.72 24.29
N ASN A 333 -26.32 8.28 25.51
CA ASN A 333 -27.14 7.48 26.41
C ASN A 333 -27.74 6.21 25.73
N ARG A 334 -26.93 5.50 24.94
CA ARG A 334 -27.32 4.30 24.19
C ARG A 334 -26.89 3.03 24.93
N ASN A 335 -27.54 2.76 26.07
CA ASN A 335 -27.12 1.74 27.03
C ASN A 335 -27.03 0.31 26.47
N ASP A 336 -27.93 -0.08 25.56
CA ASP A 336 -27.91 -1.41 24.95
C ASP A 336 -26.64 -1.63 24.11
N GLU A 337 -26.28 -0.62 23.30
CA GLU A 337 -25.08 -0.64 22.46
C GLU A 337 -23.81 -0.41 23.30
N LEU A 338 -23.90 0.41 24.36
CA LEU A 338 -22.81 0.64 25.30
C LEU A 338 -22.39 -0.66 25.99
N ARG A 339 -23.35 -1.49 26.42
CA ARG A 339 -23.05 -2.80 27.02
C ARG A 339 -22.24 -3.69 26.08
N LEU A 340 -22.59 -3.70 24.80
CA LEU A 340 -21.89 -4.46 23.78
C LEU A 340 -20.44 -3.96 23.59
N HIS A 341 -20.26 -2.65 23.49
CA HIS A 341 -18.95 -2.05 23.26
C HIS A 341 -18.04 -1.98 24.48
N LEU A 342 -18.58 -2.01 25.71
CA LEU A 342 -17.80 -2.18 26.93
C LEU A 342 -17.15 -3.57 27.01
N ARG A 343 -17.87 -4.63 26.61
CA ARG A 343 -17.26 -5.96 26.46
C ARG A 343 -16.26 -5.96 25.31
N GLY A 344 -16.65 -5.39 24.17
CA GLY A 344 -15.79 -5.38 22.99
C GLY A 344 -14.52 -4.53 23.12
N SER A 345 -14.51 -3.52 24.00
CA SER A 345 -13.30 -2.77 24.30
C SER A 345 -12.24 -3.63 25.00
N LEU A 346 -12.65 -4.56 25.86
CA LEU A 346 -11.75 -5.49 26.54
C LEU A 346 -11.04 -6.40 25.53
N ASN A 347 -11.76 -6.89 24.51
CA ASN A 347 -11.19 -7.69 23.42
C ASN A 347 -10.12 -6.93 22.62
N ASN A 348 -10.23 -5.60 22.54
CA ASN A 348 -9.27 -4.72 21.90
C ASN A 348 -8.16 -4.24 22.85
N GLY A 349 -8.07 -4.81 24.06
CA GLY A 349 -7.01 -4.53 25.03
C GLY A 349 -7.24 -3.31 25.92
N VAL A 350 -8.45 -2.72 25.90
CA VAL A 350 -8.78 -1.64 26.85
C VAL A 350 -8.88 -2.22 28.25
N THR A 351 -8.18 -1.60 29.20
CA THR A 351 -8.12 -2.08 30.58
C THR A 351 -9.30 -1.57 31.43
N PRO A 352 -9.63 -2.25 32.54
CA PRO A 352 -10.63 -1.76 33.50
C PRO A 352 -10.30 -0.36 34.05
N ASP A 353 -9.02 -0.04 34.25
CA ASP A 353 -8.57 1.27 34.71
C ASP A 353 -8.78 2.35 33.64
N GLU A 354 -8.49 2.07 32.36
CA GLU A 354 -8.78 3.00 31.27
C GLU A 354 -10.29 3.26 31.11
N LEU A 355 -11.13 2.24 31.28
CA LEU A 355 -12.57 2.41 31.32
C LEU A 355 -12.99 3.29 32.51
N ARG A 356 -12.41 3.09 33.69
CA ARG A 356 -12.68 3.94 34.86
C ARG A 356 -12.36 5.40 34.57
N GLU A 357 -11.17 5.69 34.05
CA GLU A 357 -10.74 7.06 33.71
C GLU A 357 -11.66 7.70 32.66
N LEU A 358 -12.04 6.95 31.63
CA LEU A 358 -12.98 7.42 30.61
C LEU A 358 -14.34 7.79 31.22
N LEU A 359 -14.90 6.91 32.07
CA LEU A 359 -16.22 7.13 32.67
C LEU A 359 -16.20 8.27 33.70
N MET A 360 -15.11 8.43 34.44
CA MET A 360 -14.88 9.59 35.31
C MET A 360 -14.88 10.89 34.51
N HIS A 361 -14.18 10.91 33.36
CA HIS A 361 -14.17 12.06 32.46
C HIS A 361 -15.56 12.35 31.88
N ALA A 362 -16.29 11.30 31.48
CA ALA A 362 -17.65 11.42 30.95
C ALA A 362 -18.63 12.00 31.98
N ALA A 363 -18.45 11.78 33.28
CA ALA A 363 -19.30 12.38 34.31
C ALA A 363 -19.30 13.91 34.27
N ILE A 364 -18.18 14.52 33.90
CA ILE A 364 -18.02 15.97 33.85
C ILE A 364 -18.64 16.55 32.57
N TYR A 365 -18.45 15.89 31.43
CA TYR A 365 -18.86 16.44 30.13
C TYR A 365 -20.22 15.94 29.64
N CYS A 366 -20.62 14.73 30.01
CA CYS A 366 -21.90 14.12 29.64
C CYS A 366 -22.92 14.17 30.79
N GLY A 367 -22.46 14.55 32.00
CA GLY A 367 -23.27 14.63 33.20
C GLY A 367 -23.23 13.36 34.06
N VAL A 368 -23.30 13.56 35.37
CA VAL A 368 -23.24 12.49 36.38
C VAL A 368 -24.26 11.37 36.13
N PRO A 369 -25.54 11.63 35.77
CA PRO A 369 -26.51 10.54 35.54
C PRO A 369 -26.12 9.58 34.40
N ALA A 370 -25.54 10.11 33.32
CA ALA A 370 -25.07 9.28 32.20
C ALA A 370 -23.88 8.41 32.64
N ALA A 371 -22.94 8.99 33.39
CA ALA A 371 -21.81 8.25 33.94
C ALA A 371 -22.23 7.20 34.97
N VAL A 372 -23.16 7.50 35.90
CA VAL A 372 -23.67 6.53 36.89
C VAL A 372 -24.25 5.29 36.19
N SER A 373 -25.10 5.50 35.19
CA SER A 373 -25.67 4.40 34.40
C SER A 373 -24.58 3.58 33.70
N SER A 374 -23.56 4.25 33.17
CA SER A 374 -22.44 3.63 32.48
C SER A 374 -21.50 2.86 33.41
N PHE A 375 -21.28 3.36 34.63
CA PHE A 375 -20.50 2.69 35.68
C PHE A 375 -21.16 1.40 36.13
N HIS A 376 -22.49 1.40 36.32
CA HIS A 376 -23.21 0.17 36.64
C HIS A 376 -23.05 -0.88 35.52
N LEU A 377 -23.21 -0.47 34.27
CA LEU A 377 -23.03 -1.36 33.11
C LEU A 377 -21.60 -1.90 33.03
N ALA A 378 -20.58 -1.06 33.24
CA ALA A 378 -19.19 -1.47 33.23
C ALA A 378 -18.88 -2.45 34.37
N ALA A 379 -19.39 -2.18 35.58
CA ALA A 379 -19.21 -3.05 36.73
C ALA A 379 -19.82 -4.45 36.48
N ASP A 380 -21.04 -4.51 35.95
CA ASP A 380 -21.69 -5.78 35.60
C ASP A 380 -20.85 -6.60 34.60
N ILE A 381 -20.33 -5.95 33.56
CA ILE A 381 -19.53 -6.60 32.52
C ILE A 381 -18.19 -7.07 33.08
N LEU A 382 -17.46 -6.19 33.78
CA LEU A 382 -16.16 -6.53 34.33
C LEU A 382 -16.27 -7.66 35.37
N ALA A 383 -17.32 -7.68 36.20
CA ALA A 383 -17.59 -8.78 37.10
C ALA A 383 -17.87 -10.09 36.34
N ALA A 384 -18.67 -10.04 35.27
CA ALA A 384 -18.96 -11.21 34.43
C ALA A 384 -17.71 -11.76 33.72
N GLU A 385 -16.74 -10.91 33.38
CA GLU A 385 -15.44 -11.31 32.79
C GLU A 385 -14.38 -11.67 33.86
N GLY A 386 -14.73 -11.62 35.16
CA GLY A 386 -13.80 -11.94 36.26
C GLY A 386 -12.70 -10.89 36.48
N LEU A 387 -12.94 -9.65 36.07
CA LEU A 387 -11.99 -8.52 36.12
C LEU A 387 -12.26 -7.54 37.27
N LEU A 388 -13.21 -7.84 38.15
CA LEU A 388 -13.46 -7.10 39.39
C LEU A 388 -13.38 -8.03 40.58
N ASP A 389 -12.74 -7.55 41.64
CA ASP A 389 -12.80 -8.19 42.95
C ASP A 389 -14.24 -8.11 43.49
N PRO A 390 -14.70 -9.14 44.23
CA PRO A 390 -15.97 -9.06 44.91
C PRO A 390 -15.97 -7.87 45.90
N PRO A 391 -17.13 -7.23 46.13
CA PRO A 391 -17.22 -6.12 47.07
C PRO A 391 -16.67 -6.54 48.44
N ALA A 392 -15.85 -5.68 49.05
CA ALA A 392 -15.37 -5.88 50.40
C ALA A 392 -16.59 -5.95 51.35
N ALA A 393 -16.61 -7.01 52.17
CA ALA A 393 -17.70 -7.34 53.09
C ALA A 393 -17.90 -6.28 54.19
#